data_AF-A0A918BUP5-F1
#
_entry.id   AF-A0A918BUP5-F1
#
_cell.length_a   1.000
_cell.length_b   1.000
_cell.length_c   1.000
_cell.angle_alpha   90.00
_cell.angle_beta   90.00
_cell.angle_gamma   90.00
#
_symmetry.space_group_name_H-M   'P 1'
#
loop_
_entity.id
_entity.type
_entity.pdbx_description
1 polymer ?
#
loop_
_entity_poly.entity_id
_entity_poly.type
_entity_poly.pdbx_seq_one_letter_code
_entity_poly.pdbx_strand_id
1 'polypeptide(L)'
;MNTDIERFLRRSTRGLWGERRRQVQRELQGAVEDRCWRHQLQGCSEAEAVRRALEDLGEPAIIARGMWNTHALPRLLPSAAALVLLAGLSLTPLTRSLAQVVASPLNLTTLFCDGTSAGLKRRTQYLTRRLAQRFNHLHQSSRQDVAALCRWMASDPYEMVERDSLTATLQRQGVTVTSIPPKSWSTAVRTTPGSGEWRWLTFPGFSSPVPLIPVGQENRPLVPIYDLIYAVLNVAGLPALVHGEVNPRVTVGTTTFTLGTPQTPIYASQLRTAALARQLDPIFNAQMYKGLTNTADPYSAEINHHVGMPSLKVKLPDGAYIGAVVRDRQQASSSGPDSKVPEYLIYTTRVKSGTIALPDGLASTLQYVDSFEELRAPFKTGQQSRMMVLRLSNVSDLRNLSYLVVPLSQLP
;
A
#
# COMPACT_ATOMS: atom_id res chain seq x y z
N MET A 1 -36.70 -21.98 24.35
CA MET A 1 -35.42 -21.62 23.72
C MET A 1 -34.38 -22.64 24.15
N ASN A 2 -33.60 -23.19 23.22
CA ASN A 2 -32.57 -24.19 23.54
C ASN A 2 -31.51 -23.59 24.50
N THR A 3 -31.21 -24.30 25.59
CA THR A 3 -30.30 -23.84 26.66
C THR A 3 -28.89 -23.55 26.16
N ASP A 4 -28.43 -24.25 25.13
CA ASP A 4 -27.08 -24.05 24.56
C ASP A 4 -27.01 -22.77 23.73
N ILE A 5 -28.06 -22.45 22.98
CA ILE A 5 -28.20 -21.17 22.27
C ILE A 5 -28.18 -20.02 23.28
N GLU A 6 -28.93 -20.14 24.37
CA GLU A 6 -28.95 -19.10 25.40
C GLU A 6 -27.57 -18.89 26.04
N ARG A 7 -26.87 -19.99 26.37
CA ARG A 7 -25.52 -19.94 26.91
C ARG A 7 -24.55 -19.28 25.92
N PHE A 8 -24.66 -19.61 24.63
CA PHE A 8 -23.87 -19.00 23.57
C PHE A 8 -24.13 -17.50 23.48
N LEU A 9 -25.39 -17.07 23.35
CA LEU A 9 -25.77 -15.66 23.25
C LEU A 9 -25.31 -14.84 24.46
N ARG A 10 -25.41 -15.40 25.68
CA ARG A 10 -24.91 -14.74 26.91
C ARG A 10 -23.39 -14.58 26.89
N ARG A 11 -22.63 -15.56 26.39
CA ARG A 11 -21.17 -15.49 26.30
C ARG A 11 -20.70 -14.54 25.19
N SER A 12 -21.31 -14.61 24.00
CA SER A 12 -20.96 -13.80 22.82
C SER A 12 -21.28 -12.31 22.99
N THR A 13 -22.16 -11.95 23.94
CA THR A 13 -22.54 -10.55 24.22
C THR A 13 -22.02 -10.03 25.56
N ARG A 14 -21.06 -10.73 26.17
CA ARG A 14 -20.45 -10.32 27.44
C ARG A 14 -19.76 -8.96 27.27
N GLY A 15 -20.09 -8.00 28.13
CA GLY A 15 -19.54 -6.63 28.09
C GLY A 15 -20.40 -5.62 27.33
N LEU A 16 -21.49 -6.05 26.68
CA LEU A 16 -22.53 -5.15 26.17
C LEU A 16 -23.64 -4.98 27.22
N TRP A 17 -24.26 -3.81 27.24
CA TRP A 17 -25.30 -3.47 28.22
C TRP A 17 -26.53 -2.87 27.55
N GLY A 18 -27.67 -2.92 28.24
CA GLY A 18 -28.91 -2.25 27.85
C GLY A 18 -29.44 -2.67 26.47
N GLU A 19 -29.88 -1.68 25.69
CA GLU A 19 -30.50 -1.87 24.38
C GLU A 19 -29.56 -2.52 23.36
N ARG A 20 -28.26 -2.18 23.39
CA ARG A 20 -27.27 -2.72 22.45
C ARG A 20 -27.09 -4.22 22.65
N ARG A 21 -27.05 -4.69 23.91
CA ARG A 21 -27.01 -6.12 24.20
C ARG A 21 -28.22 -6.83 23.61
N ARG A 22 -29.42 -6.28 23.79
CA ARG A 22 -30.66 -6.86 23.24
C ARG A 22 -30.65 -6.89 21.71
N GLN A 23 -30.16 -5.83 21.06
CA GLN A 23 -30.03 -5.80 19.60
C GLN A 23 -29.07 -6.88 19.09
N VAL A 24 -27.85 -6.94 19.64
CA VAL A 24 -26.85 -7.93 19.21
C VAL A 24 -27.32 -9.35 19.52
N GLN A 25 -28.03 -9.57 20.63
CA GLN A 25 -28.64 -10.87 20.93
C GLN A 25 -29.70 -11.27 19.89
N ARG A 26 -30.56 -10.35 19.43
CA ARG A 26 -31.54 -10.62 18.37
C ARG A 26 -30.87 -10.94 17.03
N GLU A 27 -29.85 -10.19 16.65
CA GLU A 27 -29.09 -10.42 15.42
C GLU A 27 -28.37 -11.79 15.46
N LEU A 28 -27.67 -12.10 16.56
CA LEU A 28 -27.02 -13.40 16.73
C LEU A 28 -28.01 -14.56 16.81
N GLN A 29 -29.17 -14.35 17.44
CA GLN A 29 -30.23 -15.36 17.49
C GLN A 29 -30.72 -15.69 16.09
N GLY A 30 -31.03 -14.69 15.25
CA GLY A 30 -31.43 -14.92 13.86
C GLY A 30 -30.35 -15.64 13.04
N ALA A 31 -29.07 -15.34 13.28
CA ALA A 31 -27.96 -16.02 12.63
C ALA A 31 -27.81 -17.50 13.05
N VAL A 32 -28.08 -17.82 14.33
CA VAL A 32 -28.13 -19.21 14.82
C VAL A 32 -29.31 -19.94 14.21
N GLU A 33 -30.50 -19.33 14.22
CA GLU A 33 -31.73 -19.92 13.67
C GLU A 33 -31.60 -20.24 12.17
N ASP A 34 -31.06 -19.31 11.37
CA ASP A 34 -30.81 -19.52 9.94
C ASP A 34 -29.85 -20.70 9.68
N ARG A 35 -28.78 -20.83 10.47
CA ARG A 35 -27.83 -21.95 10.32
C ARG A 35 -28.41 -23.28 10.79
N CYS A 36 -29.14 -23.29 11.90
CA CYS A 36 -29.88 -24.46 12.35
C CYS A 36 -30.82 -24.98 11.25
N TRP A 37 -31.59 -24.07 10.65
CA TRP A 37 -32.50 -24.41 9.55
C TRP A 37 -31.76 -25.02 8.35
N ARG A 38 -30.62 -24.46 7.94
CA ARG A 38 -29.80 -25.03 6.86
C ARG A 38 -29.31 -26.45 7.16
N HIS A 39 -28.88 -26.73 8.39
CA HIS A 39 -28.46 -28.08 8.76
C HIS A 39 -29.64 -29.06 8.85
N GLN A 40 -30.82 -28.60 9.29
CA GLN A 40 -32.03 -29.42 9.27
C GLN A 40 -32.44 -29.79 7.84
N LEU A 41 -32.35 -28.86 6.88
CA LEU A 41 -32.56 -29.15 5.46
C LEU A 41 -31.57 -30.18 4.89
N GLN A 42 -30.40 -30.33 5.53
CA GLN A 42 -29.40 -31.36 5.21
C GLN A 42 -29.65 -32.69 5.94
N GLY A 43 -30.79 -32.84 6.62
CA GLY A 43 -31.17 -34.05 7.34
C GLY A 43 -30.60 -34.18 8.75
N CYS A 44 -30.02 -33.12 9.33
CA CYS A 44 -29.60 -33.15 10.73
C CYS A 44 -30.82 -33.08 11.66
N SER A 45 -30.76 -33.80 12.79
CA SER A 45 -31.74 -33.60 13.88
C SER A 45 -31.60 -32.19 14.47
N GLU A 46 -32.62 -31.69 15.16
CA GLU A 46 -32.58 -30.35 15.76
C GLU A 46 -31.39 -30.16 16.70
N ALA A 47 -31.09 -31.15 17.55
CA ALA A 47 -29.95 -31.08 18.48
C ALA A 47 -28.60 -31.02 17.75
N GLU A 48 -28.43 -31.82 16.69
CA GLU A 48 -27.21 -31.82 15.88
C GLU A 48 -27.08 -30.54 15.04
N ALA A 49 -28.19 -30.03 14.52
CA ALA A 49 -28.24 -28.78 13.78
C ALA A 49 -27.82 -27.58 14.66
N VAL A 50 -28.28 -27.53 15.92
CA VAL A 50 -27.85 -26.52 16.90
C VAL A 50 -26.36 -26.63 17.17
N ARG A 51 -25.84 -27.84 17.42
CA ARG A 51 -24.42 -28.06 17.68
C ARG A 51 -23.55 -27.55 16.52
N ARG A 52 -23.87 -27.94 15.28
CA ARG A 52 -23.14 -27.50 14.08
C ARG A 52 -23.27 -26.01 13.81
N ALA A 53 -24.46 -25.44 14.01
CA ALA A 53 -24.66 -24.00 13.85
C ALA A 53 -23.78 -23.18 14.80
N LEU A 54 -23.64 -23.62 16.06
CA LEU A 54 -22.76 -22.98 17.05
C LEU A 54 -21.27 -23.18 16.71
N GLU A 55 -20.88 -24.35 16.20
CA GLU A 55 -19.51 -24.62 15.71
C GLU A 55 -19.15 -23.71 14.54
N ASP A 56 -20.03 -23.57 13.55
CA ASP A 56 -19.80 -22.74 12.37
C ASP A 56 -19.72 -21.24 12.71
N LEU A 57 -20.40 -20.80 13.77
CA LEU A 57 -20.33 -19.40 14.25
C LEU A 57 -19.03 -19.11 15.01
N GLY A 58 -18.34 -20.16 15.46
CA GLY A 58 -17.05 -20.07 16.14
C GLY A 58 -17.16 -19.73 17.63
N GLU A 59 -16.01 -19.44 18.25
CA GLU A 59 -15.95 -19.26 19.70
C GLU A 59 -16.63 -17.96 20.18
N PRO A 60 -17.51 -18.03 21.21
CA PRO A 60 -18.16 -16.86 21.79
C PRO A 60 -17.22 -15.73 22.20
N ALA A 61 -16.01 -16.06 22.68
CA ALA A 61 -15.02 -15.08 23.13
C ALA A 61 -14.45 -14.24 21.97
N ILE A 62 -14.37 -14.81 20.76
CA ILE A 62 -13.93 -14.09 19.55
C ILE A 62 -15.02 -13.12 19.12
N ILE A 63 -16.28 -13.58 19.08
CA ILE A 63 -17.45 -12.74 18.75
C ILE A 63 -17.57 -11.58 19.74
N ALA A 64 -17.46 -11.85 21.05
CA ALA A 64 -17.54 -10.81 22.08
C ALA A 64 -16.49 -9.72 21.90
N ARG A 65 -15.22 -10.09 21.59
CA ARG A 65 -14.15 -9.13 21.30
C ARG A 65 -14.45 -8.29 20.06
N GLY A 66 -14.92 -8.92 18.98
CA GLY A 66 -15.35 -8.22 17.77
C GLY A 66 -16.45 -7.20 18.04
N MET A 67 -17.50 -7.61 18.76
CA MET A 67 -18.64 -6.75 19.09
C MET A 67 -18.26 -5.58 20.01
N TRP A 68 -17.32 -5.80 20.93
CA TRP A 68 -16.81 -4.74 21.80
C TRP A 68 -16.07 -3.67 20.99
N ASN A 69 -15.23 -4.07 20.04
CA ASN A 69 -14.51 -3.13 19.17
C ASN A 69 -15.47 -2.30 18.29
N THR A 70 -16.54 -2.91 17.78
CA THR A 70 -17.48 -2.22 16.86
C THR A 70 -18.49 -1.34 17.61
N HIS A 71 -18.90 -1.70 18.82
CA HIS A 71 -20.03 -1.04 19.50
C HIS A 71 -19.69 -0.32 20.81
N ALA A 72 -18.67 -0.74 21.55
CA ALA A 72 -18.29 -0.10 22.81
C ALA A 72 -17.19 0.94 22.60
N LEU A 73 -16.20 0.64 21.77
CA LEU A 73 -15.02 1.48 21.55
C LEU A 73 -15.36 2.91 21.04
N PRO A 74 -16.30 3.12 20.09
CA PRO A 74 -16.60 4.45 19.58
C PRO A 74 -17.23 5.40 20.62
N ARG A 75 -17.86 4.85 21.67
CA ARG A 75 -18.57 5.65 22.70
C ARG A 75 -17.71 5.97 23.92
N LEU A 76 -16.66 5.18 24.17
CA LEU A 76 -15.72 5.43 25.27
C LEU A 76 -14.66 6.49 24.90
N LEU A 77 -14.36 6.66 23.61
CA LEU A 77 -13.44 7.68 23.10
C LEU A 77 -13.81 9.12 23.48
N PRO A 78 -15.06 9.60 23.31
CA PRO A 78 -15.41 10.98 23.67
C PRO A 78 -15.41 11.23 25.20
N SER A 79 -15.72 10.21 26.01
CA SER A 79 -15.78 10.35 27.47
C SER A 79 -14.38 10.31 28.11
N ALA A 80 -13.48 9.48 27.57
CA ALA A 80 -12.08 9.44 27.98
C ALA A 80 -11.32 10.71 27.56
N ALA A 81 -11.68 11.31 26.41
CA ALA A 81 -11.10 12.58 25.97
C ALA A 81 -11.36 13.74 26.96
N ALA A 82 -12.53 13.77 27.62
CA ALA A 82 -12.87 14.80 28.60
C ALA A 82 -12.06 14.68 29.91
N LEU A 83 -11.77 13.46 30.37
CA LEU A 83 -10.91 13.22 31.55
C LEU A 83 -9.43 13.48 31.26
N VAL A 84 -8.98 13.20 30.03
CA VAL A 84 -7.62 13.54 29.58
C VAL A 84 -7.43 15.07 29.43
N LEU A 85 -8.47 15.80 29.04
CA LEU A 85 -8.43 17.27 28.97
C LEU A 85 -8.31 17.93 30.35
N LEU A 86 -8.90 17.35 31.40
CA LEU A 86 -8.81 17.88 32.76
C LEU A 86 -7.50 17.50 33.48
N ALA A 87 -6.90 16.35 33.13
CA ALA A 87 -5.56 15.97 33.61
C ALA A 87 -4.41 16.56 32.77
N GLY A 88 -4.70 17.09 31.58
CA GLY A 88 -3.72 17.61 30.62
C GLY A 88 -3.24 19.04 30.86
N LEU A 89 -3.79 19.75 31.86
CA LEU A 89 -3.37 21.11 32.21
C LEU A 89 -2.19 21.17 33.19
N SER A 90 -1.72 20.03 33.71
CA SER A 90 -0.61 19.97 34.69
C SER A 90 0.54 19.04 34.32
N LEU A 91 0.52 18.41 33.15
CA LEU A 91 1.65 17.64 32.63
C LEU A 91 2.25 18.37 31.45
N THR A 92 3.49 18.81 31.65
CA THR A 92 4.45 19.29 30.66
C THR A 92 4.25 18.62 29.30
N PRO A 93 4.43 19.36 28.18
CA PRO A 93 4.42 18.73 26.88
C PRO A 93 5.63 17.81 26.83
N LEU A 94 5.42 16.53 27.13
CA LEU A 94 6.22 15.46 26.57
C LEU A 94 6.02 15.59 25.07
N THR A 95 6.83 16.45 24.46
CA THR A 95 7.18 16.41 23.05
C THR A 95 7.80 15.03 22.84
N ARG A 96 6.95 13.99 22.76
CA ARG A 96 7.29 12.78 22.05
C ARG A 96 7.48 13.27 20.63
N SER A 97 8.70 13.72 20.36
CA SER A 97 9.21 13.91 19.02
C SER A 97 8.82 12.63 18.31
N LEU A 98 7.80 12.74 17.46
CA LEU A 98 7.31 11.60 16.72
C LEU A 98 8.53 11.14 15.94
N ALA A 99 8.97 9.92 16.22
CA ALA A 99 10.19 9.41 15.63
C ALA A 99 10.00 9.48 14.11
N GLN A 100 10.77 10.37 13.50
CA GLN A 100 10.67 10.73 12.10
C GLN A 100 11.77 9.98 11.36
N VAL A 101 11.36 9.24 10.34
CA VAL A 101 12.26 8.50 9.46
C VAL A 101 12.69 9.44 8.34
N VAL A 102 13.99 9.66 8.22
CA VAL A 102 14.54 10.50 7.16
C VAL A 102 14.46 9.74 5.84
N ALA A 103 13.72 10.30 4.87
CA ALA A 103 13.81 9.84 3.50
C ALA A 103 15.15 10.31 2.93
N SER A 104 15.88 9.42 2.27
CA SER A 104 17.13 9.81 1.63
C SER A 104 16.81 10.29 0.22
N PRO A 105 17.17 11.52 -0.15
CA PRO A 105 17.25 11.87 -1.55
C PRO A 105 18.42 11.06 -2.08
N LEU A 106 18.15 9.97 -2.82
CA LEU A 106 19.19 9.49 -3.71
C LEU A 106 19.51 10.70 -4.61
N ASN A 107 20.75 11.19 -4.56
CA ASN A 107 21.19 12.19 -5.52
C ASN A 107 21.41 11.50 -6.88
N LEU A 108 20.32 10.98 -7.44
CA LEU A 108 20.27 10.42 -8.77
C LEU A 108 20.66 11.51 -9.78
N THR A 109 20.49 12.80 -9.47
CA THR A 109 20.99 13.91 -10.31
C THR A 109 22.49 13.77 -10.60
N THR A 110 23.32 13.47 -9.59
CA THR A 110 24.76 13.22 -9.82
C THR A 110 25.06 11.91 -10.53
N LEU A 111 24.18 10.92 -10.45
CA LEU A 111 24.36 9.59 -11.05
C LEU A 111 23.79 9.46 -12.48
N PHE A 112 22.80 10.28 -12.84
CA PHE A 112 22.01 10.17 -14.07
C PHE A 112 22.08 11.41 -14.96
N CYS A 113 22.50 12.57 -14.43
CA CYS A 113 22.34 13.86 -15.10
C CYS A 113 23.65 14.66 -15.20
N ASP A 114 24.81 14.01 -15.28
CA ASP A 114 26.08 14.69 -15.57
C ASP A 114 26.14 15.32 -16.98
N GLY A 115 25.12 15.08 -17.81
CA GLY A 115 24.98 15.67 -19.15
C GLY A 115 26.01 15.16 -20.15
N THR A 116 26.89 14.23 -19.76
CA THR A 116 27.92 13.68 -20.64
C THR A 116 27.38 12.47 -21.39
N SER A 117 27.69 12.40 -22.68
CA SER A 117 27.39 11.23 -23.53
C SER A 117 28.03 9.93 -23.00
N ALA A 118 29.07 10.05 -22.16
CA ALA A 118 29.77 8.95 -21.51
C ALA A 118 29.04 8.38 -20.27
N GLY A 119 28.32 9.22 -19.51
CA GLY A 119 27.45 8.79 -18.41
C GLY A 119 26.23 8.02 -18.93
N LEU A 120 25.63 8.51 -20.02
CA LEU A 120 24.50 7.86 -20.72
C LEU A 120 24.89 6.52 -21.36
N LYS A 121 26.10 6.37 -21.90
CA LYS A 121 26.57 5.10 -22.52
C LYS A 121 26.92 4.01 -21.50
N ARG A 122 27.24 4.35 -20.24
CA ARG A 122 27.83 3.41 -19.27
C ARG A 122 26.84 2.52 -18.51
N ARG A 123 25.51 2.73 -18.60
CA ARG A 123 24.55 1.93 -17.83
C ARG A 123 23.31 1.47 -18.63
N THR A 124 22.99 0.21 -18.38
CA THR A 124 21.88 -0.69 -18.78
C THR A 124 20.93 -0.21 -19.88
N GLN A 125 20.93 -0.95 -21.00
CA GLN A 125 20.16 -0.76 -22.25
C GLN A 125 18.63 -0.55 -22.09
N TYR A 126 18.05 -0.73 -20.90
CA TYR A 126 16.61 -0.69 -20.65
C TYR A 126 16.11 0.72 -20.29
N LEU A 127 16.67 1.39 -19.28
CA LEU A 127 16.32 2.78 -18.94
C LEU A 127 16.81 3.77 -20.02
N THR A 128 17.97 3.50 -20.62
CA THR A 128 18.58 4.38 -21.62
C THR A 128 17.80 4.45 -22.92
N ARG A 129 17.05 3.42 -23.35
CA ARG A 129 16.33 3.49 -24.63
C ARG A 129 15.10 4.39 -24.55
N ARG A 130 14.33 4.30 -23.46
CA ARG A 130 13.16 5.18 -23.24
C ARG A 130 13.60 6.63 -23.04
N LEU A 131 14.67 6.82 -22.29
CA LEU A 131 15.29 8.11 -22.08
C LEU A 131 15.93 8.64 -23.35
N ALA A 132 16.68 7.85 -24.11
CA ALA A 132 17.25 8.28 -25.38
C ALA A 132 16.16 8.57 -26.43
N GLN A 133 15.08 7.80 -26.50
CA GLN A 133 13.95 8.08 -27.40
C GLN A 133 13.26 9.41 -27.04
N ARG A 134 13.04 9.66 -25.74
CA ARG A 134 12.54 10.96 -25.27
C ARG A 134 13.54 12.08 -25.46
N PHE A 135 14.80 11.90 -25.13
CA PHE A 135 15.88 12.87 -25.35
C PHE A 135 16.03 13.20 -26.83
N ASN A 136 15.89 12.23 -27.72
CA ASN A 136 15.93 12.44 -29.17
C ASN A 136 14.69 13.20 -29.67
N HIS A 137 13.52 12.99 -29.09
CA HIS A 137 12.34 13.84 -29.35
C HIS A 137 12.48 15.24 -28.73
N LEU A 138 13.10 15.33 -27.54
CA LEU A 138 13.37 16.54 -26.79
C LEU A 138 14.62 17.28 -27.28
N HIS A 139 15.36 16.79 -28.27
CA HIS A 139 16.47 17.52 -28.89
C HIS A 139 16.00 18.79 -29.61
N GLN A 140 14.68 18.94 -29.85
CA GLN A 140 14.05 20.18 -30.29
C GLN A 140 13.58 21.09 -29.13
N SER A 141 13.62 20.59 -27.89
CA SER A 141 13.24 21.32 -26.67
C SER A 141 14.48 21.89 -25.96
N SER A 142 14.28 22.86 -25.07
CA SER A 142 15.36 23.63 -24.48
C SER A 142 16.20 22.79 -23.49
N ARG A 143 17.45 23.21 -23.22
CA ARG A 143 18.26 22.63 -22.11
C ARG A 143 17.52 22.67 -20.76
N GLN A 144 16.56 23.58 -20.59
CA GLN A 144 15.74 23.68 -19.38
C GLN A 144 14.74 22.53 -19.26
N ASP A 145 14.18 22.05 -20.36
CA ASP A 145 13.24 20.91 -20.39
C ASP A 145 13.96 19.60 -20.05
N VAL A 146 15.17 19.44 -20.59
CA VAL A 146 16.08 18.34 -20.24
C VAL A 146 16.45 18.40 -18.76
N ALA A 147 16.85 19.56 -18.24
CA ALA A 147 17.16 19.72 -16.82
C ALA A 147 15.93 19.51 -15.92
N ALA A 148 14.73 19.88 -16.38
CA ALA A 148 13.48 19.63 -15.68
C ALA A 148 13.15 18.13 -15.66
N LEU A 149 13.27 17.43 -16.78
CA LEU A 149 13.10 15.97 -16.86
C LEU A 149 14.16 15.25 -16.01
N CYS A 150 15.40 15.71 -16.04
CA CYS A 150 16.47 15.16 -15.23
C CYS A 150 16.25 15.39 -13.73
N ARG A 151 15.75 16.56 -13.33
CA ARG A 151 15.31 16.82 -11.96
C ARG A 151 14.11 15.96 -11.59
N TRP A 152 13.17 15.75 -12.50
CA TRP A 152 12.00 14.89 -12.32
C TRP A 152 12.37 13.40 -12.15
N MET A 153 13.33 12.90 -12.93
CA MET A 153 13.86 11.54 -12.79
C MET A 153 14.77 11.40 -11.58
N ALA A 154 15.54 12.44 -11.26
CA ALA A 154 16.34 12.46 -10.06
C ALA A 154 15.48 12.54 -8.80
N SER A 155 14.31 13.17 -8.94
CA SER A 155 13.22 13.17 -7.99
C SER A 155 12.25 12.02 -8.22
N ASP A 156 12.52 11.05 -9.10
CA ASP A 156 11.81 9.78 -9.16
C ASP A 156 12.51 8.96 -8.08
N PRO A 157 12.12 9.18 -6.81
CA PRO A 157 12.86 8.61 -5.73
C PRO A 157 12.47 7.14 -5.88
N TYR A 158 13.43 6.26 -6.11
CA TYR A 158 13.25 5.01 -5.39
C TYR A 158 13.03 5.45 -3.95
N GLU A 159 11.80 5.25 -3.48
CA GLU A 159 11.25 5.87 -2.29
C GLU A 159 11.99 5.26 -1.12
N MET A 160 13.18 5.77 -0.88
CA MET A 160 14.14 5.14 -0.01
C MET A 160 14.09 5.83 1.33
N VAL A 161 13.96 5.04 2.38
CA VAL A 161 14.25 5.51 3.73
C VAL A 161 15.65 5.08 4.11
N GLU A 162 16.36 5.95 4.84
CA GLU A 162 17.66 5.58 5.37
C GLU A 162 17.49 4.46 6.41
N ARG A 163 18.15 3.31 6.18
CA ARG A 163 17.97 2.10 7.00
C ARG A 163 18.20 2.39 8.47
N ASP A 164 19.26 3.12 8.80
CA ASP A 164 19.66 3.37 10.18
C ASP A 164 18.70 4.36 10.87
N SER A 165 18.23 5.40 10.14
CA SER A 165 17.17 6.29 10.62
C SER A 165 15.86 5.55 10.90
N LEU A 166 15.43 4.67 9.98
CA LEU A 166 14.26 3.80 10.14
C LEU A 166 14.43 2.89 11.36
N THR A 167 15.56 2.20 11.44
CA THR A 167 15.86 1.23 12.52
C THR A 167 15.83 1.90 13.89
N ALA A 168 16.56 3.02 14.06
CA ALA A 168 16.60 3.76 15.32
C ALA A 168 15.22 4.31 15.71
N THR A 169 14.44 4.73 14.72
CA THR A 169 13.06 5.17 14.91
C THR A 169 12.16 4.04 15.41
N LEU A 170 12.20 2.87 14.77
CA LEU A 170 11.40 1.71 15.15
C LEU A 170 11.81 1.15 16.52
N GLN A 171 13.11 1.07 16.82
CA GLN A 171 13.62 0.65 18.13
C GLN A 171 13.12 1.54 19.28
N ARG A 172 13.12 2.87 19.09
CA ARG A 172 12.53 3.81 20.06
C ARG A 172 11.03 3.61 20.29
N GLN A 173 10.34 2.97 19.34
CA GLN A 173 8.92 2.63 19.43
C GLN A 173 8.69 1.17 19.88
N GLY A 174 9.72 0.50 20.39
CA GLY A 174 9.62 -0.86 20.96
C GLY A 174 9.71 -1.99 19.93
N VAL A 175 10.03 -1.71 18.67
CA VAL A 175 10.29 -2.76 17.66
C VAL A 175 11.67 -3.35 17.89
N THR A 176 11.75 -4.66 18.06
CA THR A 176 13.03 -5.37 18.16
C THR A 176 13.67 -5.45 16.79
N VAL A 177 14.96 -5.14 16.70
CA VAL A 177 15.72 -5.22 15.45
C VAL A 177 16.89 -6.16 15.63
N THR A 178 16.97 -7.19 14.79
CA THR A 178 18.01 -8.21 14.84
C THR A 178 18.83 -8.15 13.56
N SER A 179 20.15 -7.95 13.67
CA SER A 179 21.07 -8.08 12.55
C SER A 179 21.26 -9.54 12.16
N ILE A 180 21.31 -9.82 10.87
CA ILE A 180 21.49 -11.17 10.34
C ILE A 180 22.80 -11.22 9.54
N PRO A 181 23.73 -12.12 9.89
CA PRO A 181 24.94 -12.30 9.12
C PRO A 181 24.61 -12.73 7.69
N PRO A 182 25.28 -12.17 6.66
CA PRO A 182 25.06 -12.51 5.26
C PRO A 182 25.22 -14.00 4.93
N LYS A 183 25.94 -14.76 5.76
CA LYS A 183 26.25 -16.18 5.51
C LYS A 183 25.09 -17.15 5.73
N SER A 184 23.98 -16.71 6.34
CA SER A 184 22.91 -17.62 6.81
C SER A 184 21.80 -17.91 5.79
N TRP A 185 21.78 -17.21 4.65
CA TRP A 185 20.75 -17.39 3.62
C TRP A 185 21.40 -17.87 2.31
N SER A 186 21.04 -19.09 1.92
CA SER A 186 21.68 -19.88 0.87
C SER A 186 21.43 -19.35 -0.55
N THR A 187 22.51 -19.21 -1.33
CA THR A 187 22.66 -19.37 -2.80
C THR A 187 21.76 -18.62 -3.80
N ALA A 188 20.58 -18.10 -3.45
CA ALA A 188 19.59 -17.61 -4.41
C ALA A 188 19.62 -16.10 -4.68
N VAL A 189 20.18 -15.28 -3.81
CA VAL A 189 20.47 -13.87 -4.12
C VAL A 189 21.98 -13.73 -4.11
N ARG A 190 22.61 -13.90 -5.28
CA ARG A 190 23.98 -13.44 -5.47
C ARG A 190 23.97 -11.96 -5.15
N THR A 191 24.45 -11.64 -3.95
CA THR A 191 24.54 -10.31 -3.38
C THR A 191 25.06 -9.34 -4.44
N THR A 192 24.24 -8.35 -4.78
CA THR A 192 24.76 -7.12 -5.36
C THR A 192 25.95 -6.68 -4.51
N PRO A 193 27.16 -6.55 -5.08
CA PRO A 193 28.33 -6.11 -4.32
C PRO A 193 28.00 -4.85 -3.52
N GLY A 194 28.17 -4.90 -2.20
CA GLY A 194 27.87 -3.81 -1.28
C GLY A 194 26.48 -3.83 -0.60
N SER A 195 25.70 -4.90 -0.73
CA SER A 195 24.48 -5.10 0.08
C SER A 195 24.89 -5.31 1.55
N GLY A 196 24.85 -4.24 2.36
CA GLY A 196 25.20 -4.29 3.79
C GLY A 196 24.37 -5.28 4.60
N GLU A 197 24.64 -5.37 5.91
CA GLU A 197 23.93 -6.28 6.82
C GLU A 197 22.41 -6.20 6.70
N TRP A 198 21.77 -7.37 6.61
CA TRP A 198 20.32 -7.52 6.63
C TRP A 198 19.80 -7.34 8.05
N ARG A 199 18.58 -6.83 8.20
CA ARG A 199 17.94 -6.67 9.50
C ARG A 199 16.55 -7.29 9.50
N TRP A 200 16.20 -7.95 10.59
CA TRP A 200 14.83 -8.38 10.89
C TRP A 200 14.17 -7.40 11.85
N LEU A 201 12.94 -7.02 11.56
CA LEU A 201 12.06 -6.25 12.44
C LEU A 201 11.05 -7.17 13.10
N THR A 202 10.91 -7.09 14.41
CA THR A 202 9.86 -7.79 15.18
C THR A 202 9.02 -6.76 15.92
N PHE A 203 7.78 -6.57 15.45
CA PHE A 203 6.85 -5.61 16.02
C PHE A 203 6.24 -6.13 17.34
N PRO A 204 5.93 -5.26 18.31
CA PRO A 204 5.24 -5.65 19.54
C PRO A 204 3.92 -6.38 19.24
N GLY A 205 3.72 -7.54 19.88
CA GLY A 205 2.55 -8.38 19.66
C GLY A 205 2.63 -9.27 18.42
N PHE A 206 3.78 -9.34 17.74
CA PHE A 206 4.00 -10.19 16.58
C PHE A 206 5.28 -11.01 16.72
N SER A 207 5.22 -12.31 16.42
CA SER A 207 6.33 -13.25 16.64
C SER A 207 7.21 -13.48 15.41
N SER A 208 6.71 -13.22 14.20
CA SER A 208 7.48 -13.49 12.98
C SER A 208 8.33 -12.27 12.60
N PRO A 209 9.66 -12.41 12.48
CA PRO A 209 10.50 -11.32 12.04
C PRO A 209 10.21 -10.95 10.59
N VAL A 210 10.45 -9.68 10.26
CA VAL A 210 10.21 -9.15 8.93
C VAL A 210 11.52 -8.61 8.33
N PRO A 211 11.94 -9.08 7.13
CA PRO A 211 13.19 -8.64 6.53
C PRO A 211 13.13 -7.20 6.02
N LEU A 212 14.15 -6.43 6.40
CA LEU A 212 14.56 -5.20 5.73
C LEU A 212 15.74 -5.54 4.84
N ILE A 213 15.51 -5.46 3.53
CA ILE A 213 16.52 -5.69 2.52
C ILE A 213 17.11 -4.33 2.14
N PRO A 214 18.36 -4.02 2.54
CA PRO A 214 18.99 -2.80 2.10
C PRO A 214 19.38 -2.92 0.63
N VAL A 215 19.23 -1.80 -0.07
CA VAL A 215 19.78 -1.57 -1.40
C VAL A 215 20.67 -0.33 -1.37
N GLY A 216 21.60 -0.24 -2.31
CA GLY A 216 22.57 0.86 -2.38
C GLY A 216 24.00 0.44 -2.02
N GLN A 217 24.88 1.43 -1.86
CA GLN A 217 26.29 1.22 -1.51
C GLN A 217 26.46 1.03 -0.01
N GLU A 218 27.55 0.36 0.39
CA GLU A 218 27.84 -0.03 1.80
C GLU A 218 27.70 1.13 2.80
N ASN A 219 28.07 2.34 2.40
CA ASN A 219 28.12 3.50 3.30
C ASN A 219 26.78 4.19 3.55
N ARG A 220 25.73 3.90 2.77
CA ARG A 220 24.37 4.45 2.95
C ARG A 220 23.33 3.41 2.56
N PRO A 221 23.05 2.44 3.44
CA PRO A 221 22.05 1.42 3.18
C PRO A 221 20.66 2.07 3.17
N LEU A 222 19.98 1.93 2.05
CA LEU A 222 18.64 2.45 1.81
C LEU A 222 17.64 1.31 1.81
N VAL A 223 16.44 1.55 2.32
CA VAL A 223 15.35 0.58 2.27
C VAL A 223 14.27 1.14 1.34
N PRO A 224 13.86 0.39 0.29
CA PRO A 224 12.73 0.78 -0.51
C PRO A 224 11.46 0.79 0.34
N ILE A 225 10.66 1.86 0.26
CA ILE A 225 9.37 1.98 0.95
C ILE A 225 8.46 0.83 0.57
N TYR A 226 8.50 0.37 -0.69
CA TYR A 226 7.79 -0.82 -1.12
C TYR A 226 8.13 -2.04 -0.25
N ASP A 227 9.42 -2.29 -0.01
CA ASP A 227 9.87 -3.41 0.83
C ASP A 227 9.43 -3.22 2.28
N LEU A 228 9.48 -1.99 2.80
CA LEU A 228 8.94 -1.67 4.13
C LEU A 228 7.42 -1.90 4.22
N ILE A 229 6.65 -1.51 3.21
CA ILE A 229 5.21 -1.75 3.20
C ILE A 229 4.89 -3.22 3.03
N TYR A 230 5.59 -3.92 2.14
CA TYR A 230 5.45 -5.37 1.98
C TYR A 230 5.74 -6.09 3.29
N ALA A 231 6.81 -5.68 3.96
CA ALA A 231 7.16 -6.09 5.31
C ALA A 231 5.99 -5.87 6.29
N VAL A 232 5.52 -4.63 6.42
CA VAL A 232 4.41 -4.25 7.31
C VAL A 232 3.12 -5.01 7.02
N LEU A 233 2.77 -5.21 5.75
CA LEU A 233 1.56 -5.92 5.35
C LEU A 233 1.61 -7.42 5.62
N ASN A 234 2.80 -8.02 5.65
CA ASN A 234 3.00 -9.43 6.01
C ASN A 234 3.05 -9.68 7.52
N VAL A 235 3.03 -8.63 8.35
CA VAL A 235 2.87 -8.75 9.80
C VAL A 235 1.46 -9.23 10.09
N ALA A 236 1.24 -10.55 10.14
CA ALA A 236 -0.09 -11.13 10.32
C ALA A 236 -0.77 -10.63 11.60
N GLY A 237 -2.03 -10.19 11.48
CA GLY A 237 -2.88 -9.80 12.61
C GLY A 237 -2.72 -8.36 13.14
N LEU A 238 -1.69 -7.60 12.76
CA LEU A 238 -1.60 -6.19 13.16
C LEU A 238 -2.30 -5.26 12.16
N PRO A 239 -3.05 -4.23 12.62
CA PRO A 239 -3.56 -3.17 11.77
C PRO A 239 -2.40 -2.33 11.24
N ALA A 240 -2.49 -1.89 9.98
CA ALA A 240 -1.50 -1.04 9.33
C ALA A 240 -2.19 0.23 8.80
N LEU A 241 -2.16 1.30 9.59
CA LEU A 241 -2.87 2.54 9.31
C LEU A 241 -1.93 3.63 8.78
N VAL A 242 -2.45 4.48 7.88
CA VAL A 242 -1.78 5.65 7.34
C VAL A 242 -2.62 6.91 7.55
N HIS A 243 -1.99 7.95 8.11
CA HIS A 243 -2.62 9.25 8.38
C HIS A 243 -1.80 10.39 7.79
N GLY A 244 -2.48 11.36 7.18
CA GLY A 244 -1.86 12.48 6.47
C GLY A 244 -1.44 12.10 5.04
N GLU A 245 -1.31 13.09 4.16
CA GLU A 245 -0.89 12.88 2.77
C GLU A 245 0.60 13.08 2.55
N VAL A 246 1.19 14.07 3.22
CA VAL A 246 2.62 14.40 3.15
C VAL A 246 3.25 14.09 4.48
N ASN A 247 4.40 13.44 4.44
CA ASN A 247 5.07 12.86 5.59
C ASN A 247 4.12 12.02 6.45
N PRO A 248 3.53 10.95 5.88
CA PRO A 248 2.46 10.24 6.53
C PRO A 248 2.92 9.62 7.85
N ARG A 249 2.02 9.67 8.83
CA ARG A 249 2.14 8.89 10.06
C ARG A 249 1.64 7.48 9.79
N VAL A 250 2.50 6.50 10.02
CA VAL A 250 2.22 5.08 9.86
C VAL A 250 2.09 4.45 11.23
N THR A 251 1.01 3.69 11.43
CA THR A 251 0.76 2.93 12.67
C THR A 251 0.67 1.44 12.34
N VAL A 252 1.50 0.63 12.97
CA VAL A 252 1.53 -0.84 12.83
C VAL A 252 1.33 -1.45 14.21
N GLY A 253 0.15 -2.01 14.46
CA GLY A 253 -0.24 -2.42 15.81
C GLY A 253 -0.22 -1.23 16.78
N THR A 254 0.64 -1.27 17.79
CA THR A 254 0.84 -0.17 18.76
C THR A 254 1.98 0.77 18.39
N THR A 255 2.80 0.41 17.40
CA THR A 255 3.97 1.19 16.97
C THR A 255 3.55 2.28 16.00
N THR A 256 3.95 3.53 16.25
CA THR A 256 3.63 4.67 15.37
C THR A 256 4.88 5.48 15.04
N PHE A 257 5.09 5.78 13.76
CA PHE A 257 6.22 6.56 13.26
C PHE A 257 5.82 7.44 12.08
N THR A 258 6.61 8.45 11.77
CA THR A 258 6.38 9.35 10.63
C THR A 258 7.39 9.03 9.54
N LEU A 259 6.94 8.87 8.30
CA LEU A 259 7.80 8.65 7.15
C LEU A 259 8.06 9.97 6.44
N GLY A 260 9.32 10.32 6.20
CA GLY A 260 9.72 11.49 5.41
C GLY A 260 9.91 12.75 6.25
N THR A 261 10.51 13.76 5.62
CA THR A 261 10.78 15.08 6.22
C THR A 261 10.26 16.21 5.33
N PRO A 262 10.13 17.45 5.82
CA PRO A 262 9.80 18.58 4.94
C PRO A 262 10.79 18.74 3.78
N GLN A 263 12.08 18.43 3.99
CA GLN A 263 13.13 18.50 2.96
C GLN A 263 13.07 17.32 1.99
N THR A 264 12.65 16.15 2.47
CA THR A 264 12.57 14.90 1.71
C THR A 264 11.21 14.23 1.98
N PRO A 265 10.13 14.76 1.39
CA PRO A 265 8.79 14.30 1.73
C PRO A 265 8.52 12.90 1.20
N ILE A 266 7.79 12.13 1.99
CA ILE A 266 7.17 10.86 1.58
C ILE A 266 5.67 11.08 1.50
N TYR A 267 5.00 10.41 0.58
CA TYR A 267 3.57 10.59 0.38
C TYR A 267 2.77 9.33 0.68
N ALA A 268 1.55 9.50 1.20
CA ALA A 268 0.68 8.38 1.51
C ALA A 268 0.21 7.61 0.26
N SER A 269 0.15 8.24 -0.91
CA SER A 269 -0.14 7.55 -2.18
C SER A 269 0.87 6.43 -2.46
N GLN A 270 2.14 6.64 -2.10
CA GLN A 270 3.21 5.66 -2.29
C GLN A 270 2.94 4.38 -1.49
N LEU A 271 2.56 4.55 -0.23
CA LEU A 271 2.19 3.46 0.67
C LEU A 271 0.94 2.72 0.18
N ARG A 272 -0.06 3.46 -0.32
CA ARG A 272 -1.30 2.90 -0.87
C ARG A 272 -1.05 2.16 -2.19
N THR A 273 -0.14 2.64 -3.03
CA THR A 273 0.28 1.97 -4.26
C THR A 273 0.92 0.62 -3.95
N ALA A 274 1.84 0.56 -2.99
CA ALA A 274 2.46 -0.68 -2.55
C ALA A 274 1.40 -1.66 -1.97
N ALA A 275 0.46 -1.16 -1.17
CA ALA A 275 -0.64 -1.95 -0.64
C ALA A 275 -1.59 -2.49 -1.74
N LEU A 276 -1.95 -1.65 -2.71
CA LEU A 276 -2.78 -2.04 -3.85
C LEU A 276 -2.07 -3.11 -4.69
N ALA A 277 -0.78 -2.93 -4.98
CA ALA A 277 0.01 -3.91 -5.72
C ALA A 277 0.03 -5.27 -5.02
N ARG A 278 0.18 -5.29 -3.69
CA ARG A 278 0.11 -6.52 -2.90
C ARG A 278 -1.23 -7.24 -3.04
N GLN A 279 -2.35 -6.51 -3.07
CA GLN A 279 -3.69 -7.08 -3.20
C GLN A 279 -3.99 -7.58 -4.61
N LEU A 280 -3.39 -6.95 -5.61
CA LEU A 280 -3.50 -7.34 -7.00
C LEU A 280 -2.56 -8.51 -7.34
N ASP A 281 -1.53 -8.78 -6.53
CA ASP A 281 -0.53 -9.82 -6.78
C ASP A 281 -1.12 -11.23 -7.07
N PRO A 282 -2.14 -11.72 -6.33
CA PRO A 282 -2.78 -13.00 -6.64
C PRO A 282 -3.50 -13.03 -8.01
N ILE A 283 -3.92 -11.87 -8.54
CA ILE A 283 -4.61 -11.77 -9.84
C ILE A 283 -3.62 -11.86 -11.01
N PHE A 284 -2.40 -11.38 -10.77
CA PHE A 284 -1.32 -11.29 -11.76
C PHE A 284 -0.21 -12.32 -11.55
N ASN A 285 -0.40 -13.31 -10.67
CA ASN A 285 0.48 -14.46 -10.45
C ASN A 285 1.96 -14.10 -10.20
N ALA A 286 2.26 -13.21 -9.24
CA ALA A 286 3.63 -12.82 -8.85
C ALA A 286 4.49 -12.18 -9.96
N GLN A 287 3.91 -11.85 -11.13
CA GLN A 287 4.65 -11.24 -12.24
C GLN A 287 4.79 -9.72 -12.12
N MET A 288 4.07 -9.08 -11.20
CA MET A 288 4.14 -7.62 -11.01
C MET A 288 5.43 -7.14 -10.36
N TYR A 289 6.18 -8.04 -9.71
CA TYR A 289 7.37 -7.70 -8.92
C TYR A 289 8.51 -7.02 -9.71
N LYS A 290 8.53 -7.12 -11.05
CA LYS A 290 9.59 -6.52 -11.87
C LYS A 290 9.27 -5.14 -12.43
N GLY A 291 8.01 -4.70 -12.37
CA GLY A 291 7.52 -3.54 -13.14
C GLY A 291 6.99 -2.37 -12.32
N LEU A 292 6.95 -2.46 -10.99
CA LEU A 292 6.50 -1.38 -10.10
C LEU A 292 7.47 -0.19 -10.14
N THR A 293 7.36 0.60 -11.19
CA THR A 293 7.85 1.96 -11.23
C THR A 293 6.78 2.81 -10.56
N ASN A 294 6.95 3.11 -9.27
CA ASN A 294 6.09 4.03 -8.51
C ASN A 294 6.23 5.45 -9.10
N THR A 295 5.63 5.72 -10.25
CA THR A 295 5.83 6.98 -11.00
C THR A 295 4.74 8.02 -10.78
N ALA A 296 3.76 7.77 -9.90
CA ALA A 296 2.82 8.82 -9.51
C ALA A 296 3.24 9.43 -8.18
N ASP A 297 4.28 10.24 -8.26
CA ASP A 297 4.54 11.26 -7.26
C ASP A 297 3.33 12.22 -7.18
N PRO A 298 2.67 12.41 -6.04
CA PRO A 298 1.65 13.44 -5.89
C PRO A 298 2.23 14.87 -5.90
N TYR A 299 3.56 15.07 -5.85
CA TYR A 299 4.18 16.33 -6.29
C TYR A 299 3.83 16.65 -7.74
N SER A 300 3.51 15.63 -8.56
CA SER A 300 2.96 15.88 -9.87
C SER A 300 1.71 16.73 -9.75
N ALA A 301 0.74 16.53 -8.85
CA ALA A 301 -0.47 17.37 -8.90
C ALA A 301 -0.24 18.89 -8.67
N GLU A 302 0.80 19.29 -7.92
CA GLU A 302 1.21 20.71 -7.79
C GLU A 302 2.14 21.16 -8.92
N ILE A 303 3.09 20.33 -9.37
CA ILE A 303 3.95 20.60 -10.54
C ILE A 303 3.18 20.49 -11.88
N ASN A 304 2.07 19.78 -11.92
CA ASN A 304 1.24 19.46 -13.09
C ASN A 304 0.54 20.70 -13.60
N HIS A 305 0.35 21.72 -12.74
CA HIS A 305 -0.09 23.03 -13.19
C HIS A 305 0.95 23.74 -14.06
N HIS A 306 2.20 23.26 -14.09
CA HIS A 306 3.30 23.91 -14.80
C HIS A 306 3.83 23.12 -16.00
N VAL A 307 3.52 21.83 -16.15
CA VAL A 307 4.18 20.96 -17.17
C VAL A 307 3.21 20.21 -18.10
N GLY A 308 1.93 20.57 -18.15
CA GLY A 308 1.01 20.04 -19.17
C GLY A 308 0.89 18.51 -19.20
N MET A 309 1.09 17.86 -18.05
CA MET A 309 0.97 16.40 -17.96
C MET A 309 -0.43 15.98 -18.38
N PRO A 310 -0.54 14.85 -19.10
CA PRO A 310 -1.84 14.41 -19.53
C PRO A 310 -2.74 14.07 -18.34
N SER A 311 -4.01 14.41 -18.48
CA SER A 311 -5.04 14.09 -17.49
C SER A 311 -6.18 13.30 -18.14
N LEU A 312 -6.78 12.43 -17.35
CA LEU A 312 -7.97 11.68 -17.73
C LEU A 312 -9.19 12.32 -17.06
N LYS A 313 -10.18 12.72 -17.85
CA LYS A 313 -11.49 13.13 -17.32
C LYS A 313 -12.22 11.91 -16.78
N VAL A 314 -12.77 12.02 -15.57
CA VAL A 314 -13.52 10.95 -14.91
C VAL A 314 -14.80 11.48 -14.29
N LYS A 315 -15.86 10.70 -14.29
CA LYS A 315 -17.14 11.03 -13.62
C LYS A 315 -17.13 10.54 -12.17
N LEU A 316 -16.11 10.93 -11.42
CA LEU A 316 -15.92 10.58 -10.02
C LEU A 316 -15.92 11.85 -9.14
N PRO A 317 -16.35 11.77 -7.87
CA PRO A 317 -16.29 12.93 -6.97
C PRO A 317 -14.86 13.41 -6.73
N ASP A 318 -14.67 14.72 -6.62
CA ASP A 318 -13.39 15.30 -6.21
C ASP A 318 -12.93 14.77 -4.86
N GLY A 319 -11.63 14.51 -4.74
CA GLY A 319 -11.02 13.90 -3.56
C GLY A 319 -11.17 12.38 -3.49
N ALA A 320 -11.94 11.74 -4.39
CA ALA A 320 -12.00 10.29 -4.47
C ALA A 320 -10.61 9.73 -4.77
N TYR A 321 -10.22 8.69 -4.03
CA TYR A 321 -8.98 7.97 -4.29
C TYR A 321 -9.16 6.96 -5.39
N ILE A 322 -8.17 6.90 -6.26
CA ILE A 322 -8.14 5.94 -7.34
C ILE A 322 -6.81 5.21 -7.36
N GLY A 323 -6.87 3.96 -7.78
CA GLY A 323 -5.74 3.18 -8.26
C GLY A 323 -5.85 3.08 -9.78
N ALA A 324 -4.72 3.06 -10.46
CA ALA A 324 -4.64 2.82 -11.88
C ALA A 324 -3.70 1.65 -12.13
N VAL A 325 -4.12 0.70 -12.94
CA VAL A 325 -3.31 -0.44 -13.38
C VAL A 325 -3.16 -0.34 -14.88
N VAL A 326 -1.94 -0.08 -15.33
CA VAL A 326 -1.61 0.11 -16.73
C VAL A 326 -0.74 -1.06 -17.18
N ARG A 327 -1.15 -1.73 -18.23
CA ARG A 327 -0.30 -2.68 -18.94
C ARG A 327 0.29 -1.97 -20.15
N ASP A 328 1.60 -1.78 -20.12
CA ASP A 328 2.31 -1.04 -21.15
C ASP A 328 2.77 -1.99 -22.28
N ARG A 329 2.36 -1.70 -23.51
CA ARG A 329 2.79 -2.45 -24.68
C ARG A 329 4.29 -2.32 -24.94
N GLN A 330 4.87 -1.15 -24.69
CA GLN A 330 6.28 -0.89 -25.04
C GLN A 330 7.26 -1.62 -24.13
N GLN A 331 6.89 -1.82 -22.86
CA GLN A 331 7.72 -2.55 -21.91
C GLN A 331 7.88 -4.02 -22.29
N ALA A 332 6.83 -4.66 -22.80
CA ALA A 332 6.84 -6.07 -23.21
C ALA A 332 7.88 -6.39 -24.30
N SER A 333 8.39 -5.40 -25.05
CA SER A 333 9.41 -5.63 -26.09
C SER A 333 10.85 -5.40 -25.61
N SER A 334 11.04 -4.80 -24.43
CA SER A 334 12.34 -4.26 -24.00
C SER A 334 13.14 -5.20 -23.08
N SER A 335 12.49 -6.18 -22.47
CA SER A 335 13.13 -7.18 -21.60
C SER A 335 13.74 -8.38 -22.36
N GLY A 336 13.94 -8.23 -23.67
CA GLY A 336 14.50 -9.25 -24.57
C GLY A 336 13.44 -10.19 -25.13
N PRO A 337 13.72 -10.88 -26.26
CA PRO A 337 12.75 -11.77 -26.92
C PRO A 337 12.22 -12.89 -26.02
N ASP A 338 12.95 -13.22 -24.94
CA ASP A 338 12.62 -14.30 -24.01
C ASP A 338 11.84 -13.85 -22.76
N SER A 339 11.75 -12.54 -22.48
CA SER A 339 10.98 -12.04 -21.33
C SER A 339 9.51 -11.95 -21.69
N LYS A 340 8.81 -13.08 -21.55
CA LYS A 340 7.34 -13.18 -21.73
C LYS A 340 6.53 -12.55 -20.59
N VAL A 341 7.18 -11.84 -19.67
CA VAL A 341 6.51 -11.33 -18.46
C VAL A 341 5.87 -9.97 -18.79
N PRO A 342 4.53 -9.86 -18.78
CA PRO A 342 3.87 -8.58 -18.92
C PRO A 342 4.24 -7.67 -17.74
N GLU A 343 4.69 -6.45 -18.05
CA GLU A 343 4.98 -5.44 -17.05
C GLU A 343 3.71 -4.60 -16.82
N TYR A 344 3.39 -4.39 -15.55
CA TYR A 344 2.26 -3.57 -15.11
C TYR A 344 2.78 -2.39 -14.30
N LEU A 345 2.30 -1.21 -14.64
CA LEU A 345 2.47 0.00 -13.87
C LEU A 345 1.25 0.17 -12.97
N ILE A 346 1.47 0.28 -11.66
CA ILE A 346 0.42 0.57 -10.69
C ILE A 346 0.73 1.88 -10.00
N TYR A 347 -0.28 2.71 -9.85
CA TYR A 347 -0.16 3.92 -9.06
C TYR A 347 -1.49 4.32 -8.43
N THR A 348 -1.43 5.16 -7.40
CA THR A 348 -2.61 5.73 -6.76
C THR A 348 -2.58 7.25 -6.79
N THR A 349 -3.74 7.86 -6.94
CA THR A 349 -3.89 9.32 -6.95
C THR A 349 -5.29 9.71 -6.46
N ARG A 350 -5.59 11.01 -6.47
CA ARG A 350 -6.91 11.55 -6.14
C ARG A 350 -7.50 12.27 -7.34
N VAL A 351 -8.82 12.20 -7.45
CA VAL A 351 -9.57 13.02 -8.41
C VAL A 351 -9.46 14.49 -7.99
N LYS A 352 -9.07 15.36 -8.92
CA LYS A 352 -9.05 16.82 -8.76
C LYS A 352 -9.76 17.45 -9.94
N SER A 353 -10.81 18.24 -9.69
CA SER A 353 -11.62 18.90 -10.71
C SER A 353 -12.13 17.94 -11.78
N GLY A 354 -12.63 16.76 -11.38
CA GLY A 354 -13.12 15.73 -12.31
C GLY A 354 -12.03 15.10 -13.19
N THR A 355 -10.76 15.24 -12.82
CA THR A 355 -9.64 14.66 -13.57
C THR A 355 -8.71 13.86 -12.66
N ILE A 356 -7.99 12.92 -13.27
CA ILE A 356 -6.88 12.22 -12.65
C ILE A 356 -5.62 12.48 -13.48
N ALA A 357 -4.50 12.71 -12.80
CA ALA A 357 -3.21 12.84 -13.47
C ALA A 357 -2.75 11.47 -13.96
N LEU A 358 -2.31 11.40 -15.21
CA LEU A 358 -1.68 10.22 -15.78
C LEU A 358 -0.16 10.40 -15.77
N PRO A 359 0.63 9.35 -15.48
CA PRO A 359 2.05 9.34 -15.76
C PRO A 359 2.32 9.73 -17.22
N ASP A 360 3.38 10.52 -17.42
CA ASP A 360 3.73 11.06 -18.71
C ASP A 360 3.95 9.95 -19.76
N GLY A 361 3.56 10.21 -21.01
CA GLY A 361 3.69 9.28 -22.14
C GLY A 361 2.61 8.19 -22.23
N LEU A 362 1.65 8.14 -21.31
CA LEU A 362 0.55 7.18 -21.39
C LEU A 362 -0.60 7.66 -22.27
N ALA A 363 -1.00 8.93 -22.16
CA ALA A 363 -2.35 9.33 -22.57
C ALA A 363 -2.71 9.27 -24.05
N SER A 364 -1.74 9.31 -24.96
CA SER A 364 -2.03 9.24 -26.39
C SER A 364 -2.33 7.83 -26.90
N THR A 365 -2.17 6.79 -26.08
CA THR A 365 -2.21 5.38 -26.51
C THR A 365 -2.88 4.45 -25.50
N LEU A 366 -3.87 4.92 -24.74
CA LEU A 366 -4.61 4.10 -23.77
C LEU A 366 -5.95 3.62 -24.30
N GLN A 367 -6.14 2.30 -24.25
CA GLN A 367 -7.43 1.64 -24.27
C GLN A 367 -7.90 1.41 -22.82
N TYR A 368 -9.04 1.95 -22.43
CA TYR A 368 -9.63 1.68 -21.11
C TYR A 368 -10.31 0.31 -21.10
N VAL A 369 -10.17 -0.41 -19.99
CA VAL A 369 -10.77 -1.73 -19.78
C VAL A 369 -11.37 -1.79 -18.37
N ASP A 370 -12.45 -2.55 -18.21
CA ASP A 370 -13.17 -2.70 -16.93
C ASP A 370 -13.15 -4.14 -16.38
N SER A 371 -12.33 -5.02 -16.96
CA SER A 371 -12.10 -6.37 -16.43
C SER A 371 -10.61 -6.77 -16.40
N PHE A 372 -10.23 -7.54 -15.37
CA PHE A 372 -8.86 -8.06 -15.25
C PHE A 372 -8.52 -9.06 -16.36
N GLU A 373 -9.52 -9.68 -16.97
CA GLU A 373 -9.36 -10.54 -18.13
C GLU A 373 -8.89 -9.72 -19.35
N GLU A 374 -9.58 -8.62 -19.66
CA GLU A 374 -9.18 -7.73 -20.75
C GLU A 374 -7.82 -7.08 -20.49
N LEU A 375 -7.53 -6.67 -19.26
CA LEU A 375 -6.22 -6.11 -18.92
C LEU A 375 -5.08 -7.11 -19.18
N ARG A 376 -5.30 -8.40 -18.87
CA ARG A 376 -4.31 -9.49 -19.04
C ARG A 376 -4.29 -10.11 -20.44
N ALA A 377 -5.33 -9.93 -21.26
CA ALA A 377 -5.39 -10.53 -22.60
C ALA A 377 -4.19 -10.11 -23.46
N PRO A 378 -3.56 -10.98 -24.25
CA PRO A 378 -2.36 -10.64 -25.01
C PRO A 378 -2.59 -9.43 -25.93
N PHE A 379 -1.53 -8.64 -26.16
CA PHE A 379 -1.58 -7.57 -27.16
C PHE A 379 -1.57 -8.19 -28.56
N LYS A 380 -2.54 -7.81 -29.40
CA LYS A 380 -2.49 -8.03 -30.84
C LYS A 380 -1.64 -6.95 -31.49
N THR A 381 -1.06 -7.25 -32.66
CA THR A 381 -0.33 -6.26 -33.46
C THR A 381 -1.16 -4.99 -33.65
N GLY A 382 -0.58 -3.83 -33.33
CA GLY A 382 -1.26 -2.53 -33.46
C GLY A 382 -2.06 -2.09 -32.24
N GLN A 383 -2.28 -2.93 -31.22
CA GLN A 383 -3.08 -2.54 -30.06
C GLN A 383 -2.40 -1.50 -29.16
N GLN A 384 -3.22 -0.71 -28.48
CA GLN A 384 -2.82 0.31 -27.52
C GLN A 384 -2.46 -0.29 -26.15
N SER A 385 -1.74 0.45 -25.32
CA SER A 385 -1.57 0.10 -23.90
C SER A 385 -2.94 0.07 -23.23
N ARG A 386 -3.13 -0.80 -22.23
CA ARG A 386 -4.44 -0.94 -21.56
C ARG A 386 -4.39 -0.36 -20.17
N MET A 387 -5.43 0.35 -19.77
CA MET A 387 -5.56 0.93 -18.45
C MET A 387 -6.88 0.53 -17.80
N MET A 388 -6.79 0.07 -16.57
CA MET A 388 -7.93 -0.10 -15.68
C MET A 388 -7.86 0.94 -14.57
N VAL A 389 -9.00 1.59 -14.30
CA VAL A 389 -9.15 2.51 -13.16
C VAL A 389 -9.92 1.80 -12.06
N LEU A 390 -9.40 1.91 -10.84
CA LEU A 390 -9.94 1.33 -9.62
C LEU A 390 -10.32 2.46 -8.67
N ARG A 391 -11.53 2.47 -8.12
CA ARG A 391 -11.89 3.36 -7.01
C ARG A 391 -11.48 2.72 -5.70
N LEU A 392 -10.67 3.41 -4.90
CA LEU A 392 -10.15 2.89 -3.64
C LEU A 392 -11.07 3.28 -2.47
N SER A 393 -11.23 2.36 -1.53
CA SER A 393 -11.92 2.55 -0.26
C SER A 393 -11.04 2.05 0.89
N ASN A 394 -11.31 2.52 2.12
CA ASN A 394 -10.48 2.24 3.30
C ASN A 394 -9.00 2.64 3.13
N VAL A 395 -8.74 3.73 2.42
CA VAL A 395 -7.38 4.20 2.05
C VAL A 395 -6.47 4.58 3.22
N SER A 396 -7.01 4.63 4.44
CA SER A 396 -6.24 4.79 5.67
C SER A 396 -5.81 3.47 6.28
N ASP A 397 -6.38 2.33 5.88
CA ASP A 397 -5.98 0.99 6.34
C ASP A 397 -5.32 0.26 5.18
N LEU A 398 -3.98 0.19 5.18
CA LEU A 398 -3.21 -0.40 4.10
C LEU A 398 -3.47 -1.91 3.96
N ARG A 399 -3.91 -2.57 5.04
CA ARG A 399 -4.19 -4.01 5.05
C ARG A 399 -5.58 -4.30 4.48
N ASN A 400 -6.56 -3.49 4.89
CA ASN A 400 -7.94 -3.60 4.47
C ASN A 400 -8.31 -2.61 3.35
N LEU A 401 -7.30 -2.13 2.60
CA LEU A 401 -7.50 -1.36 1.39
C LEU A 401 -8.44 -2.18 0.50
N SER A 402 -9.43 -1.54 -0.11
CA SER A 402 -10.34 -2.24 -1.00
C SER A 402 -10.51 -1.42 -2.26
N TYR A 403 -10.89 -2.09 -3.34
CA TYR A 403 -11.05 -1.45 -4.62
C TYR A 403 -12.29 -1.96 -5.35
N LEU A 404 -12.85 -1.08 -6.18
CA LEU A 404 -13.91 -1.40 -7.14
C LEU A 404 -13.46 -0.94 -8.51
N VAL A 405 -13.68 -1.75 -9.54
CA VAL A 405 -13.39 -1.32 -10.92
C VAL A 405 -14.34 -0.19 -11.31
N VAL A 406 -13.80 0.89 -11.87
CA VAL A 406 -14.58 2.02 -12.38
C VAL A 406 -15.16 1.61 -13.73
N PRO A 407 -16.50 1.62 -13.92
CA PRO A 407 -17.11 1.26 -15.19
C PRO A 407 -16.70 2.20 -16.32
N LEU A 408 -16.61 1.68 -17.55
CA LEU A 408 -16.25 2.48 -18.73
C LEU A 408 -17.17 3.71 -18.92
N SER A 409 -18.44 3.65 -18.50
CA SER A 409 -19.38 4.78 -18.58
C SER A 409 -19.01 6.00 -17.72
N GLN A 410 -18.09 5.81 -16.77
CA GLN A 410 -17.51 6.87 -15.93
C GLN A 410 -16.12 7.34 -16.41
N LEU A 411 -15.59 6.71 -17.45
CA LEU A 411 -14.37 7.09 -18.16
C LEU A 411 -14.75 7.83 -19.48
N PRO A 412 -13.82 8.53 -20.14
CA PRO A 412 -14.11 9.34 -21.32
C PRO A 412 -14.36 8.53 -22.60
#